data_AF-A0A8T9QB35-F1
#
_entry.id   AF-A0A8T9QB35-F1
#
_cell.length_a   1.000
_cell.length_b   1.000
_cell.length_c   1.000
_cell.angle_alpha   90.00
_cell.angle_beta   90.00
_cell.angle_gamma   90.00
#
_symmetry.space_group_name_H-M   'P 1'
#
loop_
_entity.id
_entity.type
_entity.pdbx_description
1 polymer ?
#
loop_
_entity_poly.entity_id
_entity_poly.type
_entity_poly.pdbx_seq_one_letter_code
_entity_poly.pdbx_strand_id
1 'polypeptide(L)'
;MTDDEQNIVTKEYLDFIQNRDFPCVAAKTALTWNQIQTLVVDHMACPKDDAAILQFLYDFVDAYRQSDKLYHSAAIIFKGPEHPTEAQFDEFLWQRLQAVSNLDAQRYGYDKRVVADVNSPISATVSRKKPFL
;
A
#
# COMPACT_ATOMS: atom_id res chain seq x y z
N MET A 1 18.07 -1.97 -10.46
CA MET A 1 17.34 -3.17 -10.02
C MET A 1 17.08 -4.02 -11.25
N THR A 2 17.39 -5.31 -11.21
CA THR A 2 17.09 -6.22 -12.32
C THR A 2 15.67 -6.75 -12.21
N ASP A 3 15.09 -7.20 -13.32
CA ASP A 3 13.76 -7.82 -13.33
C ASP A 3 13.73 -9.10 -12.48
N ASP A 4 14.85 -9.82 -12.42
CA ASP A 4 14.99 -11.03 -11.60
C ASP A 4 14.85 -10.76 -10.10
N GLU A 5 15.44 -9.67 -9.61
CA GLU A 5 15.33 -9.27 -8.20
C GLU A 5 13.88 -8.92 -7.83
N GLN A 6 13.15 -8.24 -8.72
CA GLN A 6 11.75 -7.90 -8.50
C GLN A 6 10.87 -9.16 -8.46
N ASN A 7 11.15 -10.12 -9.34
CA ASN A 7 10.44 -11.39 -9.39
C ASN A 7 10.64 -12.22 -8.13
N ILE A 8 11.85 -12.24 -7.57
CA ILE A 8 12.16 -12.94 -6.31
C ILE A 8 11.36 -12.33 -5.15
N VAL A 9 11.47 -11.01 -4.96
CA VAL A 9 10.77 -10.31 -3.86
C VAL A 9 9.26 -10.45 -3.98
N THR A 10 8.73 -10.35 -5.19
CA THR A 10 7.30 -10.55 -5.47
C THR A 10 6.88 -11.96 -5.07
N LYS A 11 7.65 -12.98 -5.47
CA LYS A 11 7.35 -14.37 -5.13
C LYS A 11 7.36 -14.60 -3.62
N GLU A 12 8.36 -14.11 -2.91
CA GLU A 12 8.44 -14.22 -1.44
C GLU A 12 7.22 -13.60 -0.75
N TYR A 13 6.77 -12.44 -1.22
CA TYR A 13 5.55 -11.80 -0.72
C TYR A 13 4.29 -12.62 -0.98
N LEU A 14 4.14 -13.19 -2.19
CA LEU A 14 2.98 -14.02 -2.51
C LEU A 14 2.99 -15.32 -1.69
N ASP A 15 4.16 -15.94 -1.48
CA ASP A 15 4.33 -17.12 -0.63
C ASP A 15 3.98 -16.81 0.83
N PHE A 16 4.31 -15.60 1.33
CA PHE A 16 3.90 -15.13 2.65
C PHE A 16 2.36 -15.06 2.79
N ILE A 17 1.64 -14.56 1.78
CA ILE A 17 0.17 -14.53 1.79
C ILE A 17 -0.43 -15.96 1.78
N GLN A 18 0.20 -16.90 1.08
CA GLN A 18 -0.26 -18.31 1.04
C GLN A 18 -0.11 -19.02 2.38
N ASN A 19 0.77 -18.53 3.26
CA ASN A 19 1.00 -19.14 4.55
C ASN A 19 -0.32 -19.32 5.32
N ARG A 20 -0.51 -20.50 5.90
CA ARG A 20 -1.72 -20.86 6.66
C ARG A 20 -2.01 -19.87 7.78
N ASP A 21 -0.96 -19.35 8.42
CA ASP A 21 -1.07 -18.42 9.55
C ASP A 21 -1.41 -16.97 9.14
N PHE A 22 -1.37 -16.66 7.83
CA PHE A 22 -1.77 -15.34 7.35
C PHE A 22 -3.30 -15.15 7.48
N PRO A 23 -3.78 -14.17 8.28
CA PRO A 23 -5.19 -14.14 8.69
C PRO A 23 -6.13 -13.53 7.66
N CYS A 24 -5.63 -12.86 6.62
CA CYS A 24 -6.47 -12.10 5.70
C CYS A 24 -7.05 -13.00 4.58
N VAL A 25 -8.31 -13.40 4.75
CA VAL A 25 -9.05 -14.22 3.78
C VAL A 25 -9.18 -13.51 2.42
N ALA A 26 -9.44 -12.20 2.41
CA ALA A 26 -9.61 -11.43 1.17
C ALA A 26 -8.33 -11.44 0.31
N ALA A 27 -7.16 -11.26 0.93
CA ALA A 27 -5.88 -11.32 0.23
C ALA A 27 -5.57 -12.74 -0.26
N LYS A 28 -5.93 -13.79 0.50
CA LYS A 28 -5.82 -15.18 0.02
C LYS A 28 -6.74 -15.46 -1.18
N THR A 29 -7.96 -14.94 -1.17
CA THR A 29 -8.88 -15.04 -2.31
C THR A 29 -8.35 -14.30 -3.53
N ALA A 30 -7.89 -13.05 -3.37
CA ALA A 30 -7.27 -12.28 -4.44
C ALA A 30 -6.03 -13.00 -5.03
N LEU A 31 -5.23 -13.64 -4.18
CA LEU A 31 -4.10 -14.46 -4.63
C LEU A 31 -4.54 -15.69 -5.41
N THR A 32 -5.53 -16.43 -4.89
CA THR A 32 -6.09 -17.62 -5.57
C THR A 32 -6.64 -17.27 -6.95
N TRP A 33 -7.14 -16.05 -7.13
CA TRP A 33 -7.70 -15.57 -8.39
C TRP A 33 -6.70 -14.77 -9.26
N ASN A 34 -5.43 -14.71 -8.85
CA ASN A 34 -4.37 -13.98 -9.55
C ASN A 34 -4.70 -12.50 -9.80
N GLN A 35 -5.27 -11.84 -8.78
CA GLN A 35 -5.73 -10.45 -8.81
C GLN A 35 -4.94 -9.54 -7.85
N ILE A 36 -3.75 -9.97 -7.44
CA ILE A 36 -2.80 -9.13 -6.71
C ILE A 36 -1.82 -8.54 -7.72
N GLN A 37 -1.86 -7.22 -7.88
CA GLN A 37 -0.83 -6.47 -8.60
C GLN A 37 0.23 -6.02 -7.60
N THR A 38 1.50 -6.19 -7.95
CA THR A 38 2.64 -5.90 -7.07
C THR A 38 3.57 -4.89 -7.70
N LEU A 39 4.08 -3.95 -6.91
CA LEU A 39 5.16 -3.04 -7.26
C LEU A 39 6.27 -3.18 -6.21
N VAL A 40 7.50 -3.50 -6.65
CA VAL A 40 8.67 -3.52 -5.77
C VAL A 40 9.40 -2.19 -5.90
N VAL A 41 9.67 -1.56 -4.76
CA VAL A 41 10.39 -0.28 -4.66
C VAL A 41 11.53 -0.40 -3.67
N ASP A 42 12.52 0.49 -3.76
CA ASP A 42 13.76 0.30 -3.03
C ASP A 42 13.61 0.67 -1.55
N HIS A 43 13.52 1.96 -1.22
CA HIS A 43 13.64 2.41 0.16
C HIS A 43 12.48 3.32 0.57
N MET A 44 11.76 2.93 1.60
CA MET A 44 10.56 3.61 2.11
C MET A 44 10.83 5.05 2.57
N ALA A 45 12.02 5.34 3.09
CA ALA A 45 12.41 6.71 3.43
C ALA A 45 12.80 7.59 2.22
N CYS A 46 12.86 7.04 1.00
CA CYS A 46 13.33 7.75 -0.19
C CYS A 46 12.18 8.15 -1.12
N PRO A 47 12.08 9.42 -1.54
CA PRO A 47 11.01 9.89 -2.42
C PRO A 47 11.16 9.52 -3.89
N LYS A 48 12.27 8.87 -4.27
CA LYS A 48 12.59 8.58 -5.67
C LYS A 48 11.52 7.73 -6.39
N ASP A 49 10.83 6.87 -5.63
CA ASP A 49 9.86 5.91 -6.16
C ASP A 49 8.42 6.44 -6.07
N ASP A 50 8.19 7.63 -5.51
CA ASP A 50 6.82 8.15 -5.28
C ASP A 50 6.02 8.31 -6.56
N ALA A 51 6.66 8.76 -7.64
CA ALA A 51 6.02 8.89 -8.95
C ALA A 51 5.65 7.53 -9.54
N ALA A 52 6.50 6.51 -9.36
CA ALA A 52 6.24 5.15 -9.82
C ALA A 52 5.09 4.52 -9.01
N ILE A 53 5.08 4.72 -7.69
CA ILE A 53 3.98 4.30 -6.80
C ILE A 53 2.67 4.94 -7.24
N LEU A 54 2.66 6.25 -7.47
CA LEU A 54 1.44 6.95 -7.88
C LEU A 54 0.93 6.45 -9.25
N GLN A 55 1.83 6.26 -10.22
CA GLN A 55 1.44 5.73 -11.53
C GLN A 55 0.88 4.31 -11.43
N PHE A 56 1.52 3.44 -10.65
CA PHE A 56 1.03 2.09 -10.36
C PHE A 56 -0.38 2.11 -9.74
N LEU A 57 -0.66 3.04 -8.83
CA LEU A 57 -1.99 3.18 -8.23
C LEU A 57 -3.04 3.63 -9.26
N TYR A 58 -2.70 4.55 -10.17
CA TYR A 58 -3.61 4.92 -11.26
C TYR A 58 -3.90 3.73 -12.17
N ASP A 59 -2.87 3.01 -12.60
CA ASP A 59 -3.02 1.85 -13.48
C ASP A 59 -3.86 0.76 -12.81
N PHE A 60 -3.66 0.53 -11.50
CA PHE A 60 -4.47 -0.37 -10.70
C PHE A 60 -5.95 0.07 -10.65
N VAL A 61 -6.21 1.35 -10.37
CA VAL A 61 -7.58 1.89 -10.28
C VAL A 61 -8.29 1.79 -11.64
N ASP A 62 -7.60 2.09 -12.73
CA ASP A 62 -8.16 1.99 -14.08
C ASP A 62 -8.45 0.53 -14.46
N ALA A 63 -7.54 -0.39 -14.15
CA ALA A 63 -7.76 -1.83 -14.34
C ALA A 63 -8.92 -2.35 -13.48
N TYR A 64 -9.02 -1.89 -12.22
CA TYR A 64 -10.10 -2.25 -11.31
C TYR A 64 -11.46 -1.79 -11.81
N ARG A 65 -11.57 -0.53 -12.28
CA ARG A 65 -12.82 0.02 -12.82
C ARG A 65 -13.33 -0.69 -14.07
N GLN A 66 -12.43 -1.32 -14.82
CA GLN A 66 -12.77 -2.09 -16.03
C GLN A 66 -13.05 -3.57 -15.72
N SER A 67 -12.83 -4.03 -14.49
CA SER A 67 -13.01 -5.43 -14.14
C SER A 67 -14.37 -5.74 -13.54
N ASP A 68 -15.03 -6.77 -14.06
CA ASP A 68 -16.25 -7.34 -13.46
C ASP A 68 -15.95 -8.34 -12.33
N LYS A 69 -14.67 -8.56 -12.02
CA LYS A 69 -14.23 -9.55 -11.03
C LYS A 69 -14.16 -8.93 -9.64
N LEU A 70 -14.50 -9.72 -8.63
CA LEU A 70 -14.35 -9.34 -7.22
C LEU A 70 -12.91 -9.54 -6.75
N TYR A 71 -12.50 -8.85 -5.68
CA TYR A 71 -11.21 -8.97 -4.97
C TYR A 71 -9.95 -8.62 -5.78
N HIS A 72 -9.80 -7.34 -6.10
CA HIS A 72 -8.55 -6.78 -6.60
C HIS A 72 -7.70 -6.25 -5.45
N SER A 73 -6.38 -6.46 -5.50
CA SER A 73 -5.45 -5.94 -4.50
C SER A 73 -4.22 -5.35 -5.17
N ALA A 74 -3.76 -4.23 -4.64
CA ALA A 74 -2.49 -3.61 -4.99
C ALA A 74 -1.54 -3.76 -3.80
N ALA A 75 -0.31 -4.18 -4.03
CA ALA A 75 0.71 -4.34 -3.00
C ALA A 75 1.99 -3.63 -3.42
N ILE A 76 2.44 -2.67 -2.61
CA ILE A 76 3.71 -1.98 -2.79
C ILE A 76 4.68 -2.57 -1.77
N ILE A 77 5.78 -3.14 -2.25
CA ILE A 77 6.77 -3.85 -1.43
C ILE A 77 8.03 -3.00 -1.36
N PHE A 78 8.37 -2.52 -0.16
CA PHE A 78 9.59 -1.77 0.10
C PHE A 78 10.70 -2.72 0.56
N LYS A 79 11.87 -2.69 -0.09
CA LYS A 79 13.02 -3.52 0.32
C LYS A 79 13.70 -2.99 1.57
N GLY A 80 13.66 -1.67 1.78
CA GLY A 80 14.31 -1.00 2.88
C GLY A 80 13.40 0.01 3.57
N PRO A 81 13.62 0.29 4.86
CA PRO A 81 14.66 -0.32 5.72
C PRO A 81 14.32 -1.78 6.10
N GLU A 82 15.33 -2.63 6.28
CA GLU A 82 15.12 -4.08 6.56
C GLU A 82 14.63 -4.36 7.99
N HIS A 83 14.88 -3.44 8.94
CA HIS A 83 14.50 -3.59 10.36
C HIS A 83 14.11 -2.25 11.01
N PRO A 84 13.06 -1.56 10.54
CA PRO A 84 12.55 -0.38 11.25
C PRO A 84 11.94 -0.83 12.59
N THR A 85 12.11 0.01 13.61
CA THR A 85 11.20 -0.06 14.77
C THR A 85 9.78 0.31 14.33
N GLU A 86 8.76 -0.12 15.08
CA GLU A 86 7.36 0.22 14.78
C GLU A 86 7.15 1.74 14.61
N ALA A 87 7.80 2.55 15.45
CA ALA A 87 7.72 4.00 15.39
C ALA A 87 8.35 4.57 14.09
N GLN A 88 9.48 4.02 13.66
CA GLN A 88 10.12 4.43 12.41
C GLN A 88 9.31 3.99 11.19
N PHE A 89 8.72 2.79 11.25
CA PHE A 89 7.85 2.31 10.18
C PHE A 89 6.63 3.22 10.01
N ASP A 90 5.95 3.56 11.11
CA ASP A 90 4.81 4.48 11.09
C ASP A 90 5.20 5.86 10.53
N GLU A 91 6.34 6.41 10.97
CA GLU A 91 6.86 7.68 10.45
C GLU A 91 7.10 7.63 8.94
N PHE A 92 7.80 6.60 8.44
CA PHE A 92 8.05 6.45 7.01
C PHE A 92 6.76 6.21 6.22
N LEU A 93 5.81 5.44 6.76
CA LEU A 93 4.50 5.21 6.15
C LEU A 93 3.74 6.52 5.94
N TRP A 94 3.61 7.33 7.00
CA TRP A 94 2.93 8.61 6.90
C TRP A 94 3.64 9.57 5.95
N GLN A 95 4.97 9.60 5.99
CA GLN A 95 5.75 10.44 5.08
C GLN A 95 5.51 10.05 3.61
N ARG A 96 5.46 8.75 3.29
CA ARG A 96 5.16 8.26 1.93
C ARG A 96 3.73 8.55 1.50
N LEU A 97 2.76 8.28 2.36
CA LEU A 97 1.35 8.57 2.07
C LEU A 97 1.13 10.07 1.79
N GLN A 98 1.74 10.95 2.59
CA GLN A 98 1.66 12.39 2.38
C GLN A 98 2.33 12.82 1.06
N ALA A 99 3.50 12.26 0.74
CA ALA A 99 4.20 12.56 -0.50
C ALA A 99 3.39 12.15 -1.74
N VAL A 100 2.83 10.94 -1.73
CA VAL A 100 1.95 10.45 -2.80
C VAL A 100 0.69 11.31 -2.92
N SER A 101 0.07 11.69 -1.80
CA SER A 101 -1.09 12.59 -1.80
C SER A 101 -0.75 13.98 -2.36
N ASN A 102 0.42 14.53 -2.04
CA ASN A 102 0.87 15.82 -2.58
C ASN A 102 1.12 15.76 -4.09
N LEU A 103 1.62 14.63 -4.61
CA LEU A 103 1.81 14.42 -6.04
C LEU A 103 0.48 14.25 -6.77
N ASP A 104 -0.46 13.48 -6.20
CA ASP A 104 -1.82 13.32 -6.73
C ASP A 104 -2.53 14.67 -6.84
N ALA A 105 -2.42 15.52 -5.80
CA ALA A 105 -3.03 16.84 -5.75
C ALA A 105 -2.57 17.80 -6.88
N GLN A 106 -1.42 17.54 -7.51
CA GLN A 106 -0.96 18.32 -8.67
C GLN A 106 -1.76 17.99 -9.94
N ARG A 107 -2.33 16.78 -10.01
CA ARG A 107 -3.05 16.27 -11.20
C ARG A 107 -4.56 16.29 -11.00
N TYR A 108 -5.03 15.99 -9.80
CA TYR A 108 -6.44 15.93 -9.45
C TYR A 108 -6.74 16.80 -8.23
N GLY A 109 -7.86 17.51 -8.24
CA GLY A 109 -8.34 18.21 -7.05
C GLY A 109 -8.79 17.22 -5.98
N TYR A 110 -8.62 17.57 -4.71
CA TYR A 110 -9.04 16.73 -3.59
C TYR A 110 -10.53 16.35 -3.70
N ASP A 111 -10.83 15.05 -3.62
CA ASP A 111 -12.19 14.55 -3.74
C ASP A 111 -13.04 15.01 -2.55
N LYS A 112 -14.08 15.81 -2.82
CA LYS A 112 -14.97 16.38 -1.80
C LYS A 112 -15.75 15.33 -0.99
N ARG A 113 -15.78 14.07 -1.44
CA ARG A 113 -16.38 12.94 -0.71
C ARG A 113 -15.47 12.42 0.39
N VAL A 114 -14.17 12.72 0.32
CA VAL A 114 -13.19 12.40 1.35
C VAL A 114 -13.10 13.61 2.29
N VAL A 115 -13.16 13.38 3.60
CA VAL A 115 -13.00 14.47 4.57
C VAL A 115 -11.51 14.66 4.83
N ALA A 116 -11.03 15.87 4.56
CA ALA A 116 -9.62 16.24 4.75
C ALA A 116 -9.21 16.36 6.22
N ASP A 117 -10.17 16.51 7.14
CA ASP A 117 -9.88 16.63 8.57
C ASP A 117 -9.65 15.25 9.19
N VAL A 118 -8.40 15.01 9.61
CA VAL A 118 -7.97 13.80 10.30
C VAL A 118 -8.62 13.62 11.68
N ASN A 119 -9.23 14.67 12.25
CA ASN A 119 -9.99 14.62 13.50
C ASN A 119 -11.50 14.46 13.28
N SER A 120 -11.94 14.37 12.03
CA SER A 120 -13.33 14.08 11.73
C SER A 120 -13.68 12.66 12.19
N PRO A 121 -14.89 12.42 12.73
CA PRO A 121 -15.28 11.08 13.19
C PRO A 121 -15.21 9.99 12.10
N ILE A 122 -15.09 10.36 10.82
CA ILE A 122 -14.98 9.41 9.70
C ILE A 122 -13.54 9.12 9.23
N SER A 123 -12.52 9.85 9.70
CA SER A 123 -11.15 9.77 9.13
C SER A 123 -10.22 8.75 9.80
N ALA A 124 -10.51 8.26 11.02
CA ALA A 124 -9.68 7.23 11.64
C ALA A 124 -10.40 6.50 12.77
N THR A 125 -10.65 5.20 12.62
CA THR A 125 -10.72 4.30 13.78
C THR A 125 -9.51 3.38 13.76
N VAL A 126 -8.38 3.90 14.26
CA VAL A 126 -7.43 3.10 15.04
C VAL A 126 -7.57 3.61 16.46
N SER A 127 -8.38 2.93 17.26
CA SER A 127 -8.49 3.20 18.69
C SER A 127 -7.13 2.95 19.34
N ARG A 128 -6.37 4.01 19.60
CA ARG A 128 -5.33 3.98 20.63
C ARG A 128 -6.06 3.65 21.95
N LYS A 129 -5.98 2.39 22.39
CA LYS A 129 -6.34 2.03 23.76
C LYS A 129 -5.52 2.93 24.69
N LYS A 130 -6.18 3.81 25.43
CA LYS A 130 -5.56 4.54 26.55
C LYS A 130 -4.98 3.51 27.53
N PRO A 131 -3.79 3.77 28.11
CA PRO A 131 -3.30 2.96 29.21
C PRO A 131 -4.25 3.12 30.39
N PHE A 132 -4.65 1.99 30.98
CA PHE A 132 -5.33 1.97 32.27
C PHE A 132 -4.37 2.53 33.32
N LEU A 133 -4.79 3.59 33.99
CA LEU A 133 -4.41 3.96 35.35
C LEU A 133 -5.71 4.05 36.14
#